data_AF-X1J0P6-F1
#
_entry.id   AF-X1J0P6-F1
#
_cell.length_a   1.000
_cell.length_b   1.000
_cell.length_c   1.000
_cell.angle_alpha   90.00
_cell.angle_beta   90.00
_cell.angle_gamma   90.00
#
_symmetry.space_group_name_H-M   'P 1'
#
loop_
_entity.id
_entity.type
_entity.pdbx_description
1 polymer ?
#
loop_
_entity_poly.entity_id
_entity_poly.type
_entity_poly.pdbx_seq_one_letter_code
_entity_poly.pdbx_strand_id
1 'polypeptide(L)'
;MTARIMQKSDRNINLPWYRSKNFDSFGPIGPRIVPCSEISDPHNLSIQLKVNGQTRQSSNTKHMLFKIPQTLEYLSKFLTLKRGDIIATGTPSGISPI
;
A
#
# COMPACT_ATOMS: atom_id res chain seq x y z
N MET A 1 -5.60 2.55 -4.79
CA MET A 1 -7.06 2.39 -5.05
C MET A 1 -7.41 0.92 -5.31
N THR A 2 -8.70 0.54 -5.28
CA THR A 2 -9.12 -0.84 -5.58
C THR A 2 -10.55 -0.89 -6.09
N ALA A 3 -10.77 -1.50 -7.26
CA ALA A 3 -12.10 -1.76 -7.78
C ALA A 3 -12.70 -2.98 -7.06
N ARG A 4 -13.33 -2.74 -5.89
CA ARG A 4 -13.66 -3.81 -4.95
C ARG A 4 -14.67 -4.83 -5.50
N ILE A 5 -15.64 -4.39 -6.30
CA ILE A 5 -16.63 -5.28 -6.93
C ILE A 5 -15.90 -6.24 -7.89
N MET A 6 -15.03 -5.71 -8.74
CA MET A 6 -14.23 -6.49 -9.67
C MET A 6 -13.28 -7.44 -8.93
N GLN A 7 -12.57 -6.99 -7.90
CA GLN A 7 -11.68 -7.86 -7.11
C GLN A 7 -12.43 -9.06 -6.51
N LYS A 8 -13.66 -8.84 -6.01
CA LYS A 8 -14.51 -9.92 -5.48
C LYS A 8 -14.93 -10.89 -6.59
N SER A 9 -15.33 -10.35 -7.75
CA SER A 9 -15.69 -11.17 -8.91
C SER A 9 -14.51 -12.01 -9.39
N ASP A 10 -13.34 -11.40 -9.59
CA ASP A 10 -12.11 -12.07 -10.05
C ASP A 10 -11.71 -13.20 -9.09
N ARG A 11 -11.82 -12.97 -7.77
CA ARG A 11 -11.56 -14.01 -6.75
C ARG A 11 -12.49 -15.22 -6.91
N ASN A 12 -13.76 -15.01 -7.21
CA ASN A 12 -14.75 -16.10 -7.31
C ASN A 12 -14.53 -17.00 -8.53
N ILE A 13 -13.84 -16.50 -9.55
CA ILE A 13 -13.51 -17.23 -10.78
C ILE A 13 -12.01 -17.48 -10.93
N ASN A 14 -11.24 -17.41 -9.83
CA ASN A 14 -9.80 -17.65 -9.78
C ASN A 14 -8.95 -16.82 -10.77
N LEU A 15 -9.38 -15.59 -11.06
CA LEU A 15 -8.59 -14.67 -11.88
C LEU A 15 -7.59 -13.86 -11.04
N PRO A 16 -6.42 -13.49 -11.61
CA PRO A 16 -5.47 -12.58 -10.98
C PRO A 16 -6.10 -11.22 -10.68
N TRP A 17 -5.64 -10.57 -9.62
CA TRP A 17 -6.17 -9.26 -9.20
C TRP A 17 -5.69 -8.08 -10.03
N TYR A 18 -4.95 -8.32 -11.12
CA TYR A 18 -4.32 -7.29 -11.94
C TYR A 18 -5.32 -6.19 -12.32
N ARG A 19 -6.48 -6.56 -12.86
CA ARG A 19 -7.53 -5.63 -13.31
C ARG A 19 -8.08 -4.78 -12.17
N SER A 20 -8.28 -5.37 -10.99
CA SER A 20 -8.85 -4.65 -9.84
C SER A 20 -7.88 -3.70 -9.13
N LYS A 21 -6.58 -3.76 -9.46
CA LYS A 21 -5.49 -3.06 -8.77
C LYS A 21 -4.64 -2.15 -9.66
N ASN A 22 -4.70 -2.28 -10.98
CA ASN A 22 -3.77 -1.62 -11.92
C ASN A 22 -4.46 -0.80 -13.01
N PHE A 23 -5.67 -0.26 -12.77
CA PHE A 23 -6.23 0.74 -13.67
C PHE A 23 -5.43 2.03 -13.65
N ASP A 24 -5.51 2.81 -14.72
CA ASP A 24 -4.94 4.14 -14.78
C ASP A 24 -5.37 4.95 -13.56
N SER A 25 -4.42 5.70 -12.98
CA SER A 25 -4.55 6.46 -11.72
C SER A 25 -4.70 5.66 -10.41
N PHE A 26 -4.70 4.31 -10.41
CA PHE A 26 -4.92 3.54 -9.17
C PHE A 26 -3.75 3.52 -8.17
N GLY A 27 -2.57 3.96 -8.58
CA GLY A 27 -1.37 4.12 -7.75
C GLY A 27 -0.98 5.58 -7.55
N PRO A 28 -1.79 6.41 -6.86
CA PRO A 28 -1.38 7.78 -6.55
C PRO A 28 -0.16 7.77 -5.62
N ILE A 29 0.89 8.49 -6.01
CA ILE A 29 2.16 8.61 -5.28
C ILE A 29 2.58 10.08 -5.28
N GLY A 30 2.97 10.62 -4.14
CA GLY A 30 3.40 12.01 -4.02
C GLY A 30 2.99 12.67 -2.69
N PRO A 31 3.16 14.00 -2.56
CA PRO A 31 3.66 14.93 -3.59
C PRO A 31 5.19 14.93 -3.76
N ARG A 32 5.94 14.27 -2.87
CA ARG A 32 7.40 14.18 -2.94
C ARG A 32 7.92 12.84 -2.41
N ILE A 33 9.16 12.53 -2.76
CA ILE A 33 9.94 11.49 -2.10
C ILE A 33 10.57 12.10 -0.83
N VAL A 34 10.43 11.41 0.30
CA VAL A 34 11.08 11.79 1.56
C VAL A 34 12.36 10.97 1.71
N PRO A 35 13.55 11.60 1.77
CA PRO A 35 14.82 10.92 2.02
C PRO A 35 14.80 10.14 3.34
N CYS A 36 15.46 8.98 3.38
CA CYS A 36 15.55 8.17 4.60
C CYS A 36 16.19 8.93 5.77
N SER A 37 17.10 9.87 5.51
CA SER A 37 17.73 10.71 6.54
C SER A 37 16.75 11.65 7.27
N GLU A 38 15.60 11.95 6.68
CA GLU A 38 14.55 12.77 7.30
C GLU A 38 13.58 11.93 8.17
N ILE A 39 13.72 10.58 8.18
CA ILE A 39 12.86 9.66 8.93
C ILE A 39 13.70 8.94 9.99
N SER A 40 13.44 9.23 11.26
CA SER A 40 14.12 8.57 12.37
C SER A 40 13.76 7.09 12.51
N ASP A 41 12.46 6.75 12.42
CA ASP A 41 11.96 5.38 12.46
C ASP A 41 10.80 5.19 11.46
N PRO A 42 10.98 4.45 10.36
CA PRO A 42 9.92 4.20 9.39
C PRO A 42 8.82 3.27 9.93
N HIS A 43 9.06 2.56 11.05
CA HIS A 43 8.09 1.73 11.75
C HIS A 43 7.40 2.46 12.90
N ASN A 44 7.49 3.79 12.98
CA ASN A 44 6.72 4.59 13.92
C ASN A 44 6.15 5.87 13.29
N LEU A 45 5.49 5.74 12.14
CA LEU A 45 4.86 6.84 11.41
C LEU A 45 3.33 6.76 11.53
N SER A 46 2.69 7.87 11.87
CA SER A 46 1.23 7.99 11.85
C SER A 46 0.73 8.12 10.42
N ILE A 47 -0.30 7.33 10.07
CA ILE A 47 -0.94 7.34 8.74
C ILE A 47 -2.42 7.64 8.91
N GLN A 48 -2.93 8.59 8.14
CA GLN A 48 -4.34 8.98 8.15
C GLN A 48 -4.86 9.17 6.73
N LEU A 49 -6.13 8.80 6.52
CA LEU A 49 -6.87 9.10 5.30
C LEU A 49 -8.22 9.74 5.66
N LYS A 50 -8.51 10.89 5.05
CA LYS A 50 -9.77 11.61 5.17
C LYS A 50 -10.52 11.63 3.84
N VAL A 51 -11.83 11.51 3.89
CA VAL A 51 -12.74 11.65 2.74
C VAL A 51 -13.77 12.69 3.13
N ASN A 52 -13.88 13.78 2.35
CA ASN A 52 -14.76 14.91 2.64
C ASN A 52 -14.59 15.44 4.08
N GLY A 53 -13.33 15.57 4.52
CA GLY A 53 -12.98 16.03 5.87
C GLY A 53 -13.12 14.98 6.98
N GLN A 54 -13.77 13.85 6.73
CA GLN A 54 -14.00 12.80 7.74
C GLN A 54 -12.89 11.75 7.71
N THR A 55 -12.31 11.45 8.87
CA THR A 55 -11.30 10.38 9.01
C THR A 55 -11.92 9.01 8.75
N ARG A 56 -11.40 8.29 7.75
CA ARG A 56 -11.80 6.91 7.42
C ARG A 56 -10.75 5.88 7.82
N GLN A 57 -9.47 6.24 7.75
CA GLN A 57 -8.37 5.42 8.25
C GLN A 57 -7.48 6.25 9.16
N SER A 58 -7.04 5.66 10.27
CA SER A 58 -6.11 6.28 11.23
C SER A 58 -5.32 5.16 11.91
N SER A 59 -4.00 5.13 11.75
CA SER A 59 -3.15 4.07 12.30
C SER A 59 -1.69 4.53 12.41
N ASN A 60 -0.80 3.58 12.72
CA ASN A 60 0.65 3.80 12.79
C ASN A 60 1.41 2.60 12.19
N THR A 61 2.54 2.86 11.52
CA THR A 61 3.36 1.82 10.86
C THR A 61 3.98 0.80 11.82
N LYS A 62 3.96 1.05 13.13
CA LYS A 62 4.37 0.06 14.14
C LYS A 62 3.54 -1.21 14.09
N HIS A 63 2.30 -1.10 13.63
CA HIS A 63 1.35 -2.21 13.48
C HIS A 63 1.55 -3.04 12.20
N MET A 64 2.54 -2.71 11.35
CA MET A 64 2.90 -3.57 10.23
C MET A 64 3.31 -4.95 10.73
N LEU A 65 2.60 -5.99 10.25
CA LEU A 65 2.87 -7.39 10.57
C LEU A 65 4.24 -7.84 10.06
N PHE A 66 4.57 -7.45 8.83
CA PHE A 66 5.89 -7.67 8.22
C PHE A 66 6.60 -6.33 8.11
N LYS A 67 7.81 -6.25 8.68
CA LYS A 67 8.60 -5.01 8.62
C LYS A 67 9.21 -4.81 7.23
N ILE A 68 9.63 -3.57 6.94
CA ILE A 68 10.19 -3.20 5.63
C ILE A 68 11.38 -4.09 5.24
N PRO A 69 12.39 -4.35 6.11
CA PRO A 69 13.50 -5.24 5.75
C PRO A 69 13.05 -6.66 5.40
N GLN A 70 12.12 -7.22 6.19
CA GLN A 70 11.56 -8.55 5.95
C GLN A 70 10.80 -8.62 4.62
N THR A 71 10.06 -7.56 4.29
CA THR A 71 9.32 -7.45 3.02
C THR A 71 10.29 -7.42 1.83
N LEU A 72 11.36 -6.62 1.93
CA LEU A 72 12.39 -6.53 0.89
C LEU A 72 13.13 -7.85 0.69
N GLU A 73 13.55 -8.48 1.80
CA GLU A 73 14.21 -9.79 1.76
C GLU A 73 13.31 -10.83 1.07
N TYR A 74 12.04 -10.91 1.47
CA TYR A 74 11.10 -11.87 0.89
C TYR A 74 10.86 -11.63 -0.60
N LEU A 75 10.61 -10.37 -1.01
CA LEU A 75 10.36 -10.03 -2.42
C LEU A 75 11.58 -10.34 -3.30
N SER A 76 12.79 -10.04 -2.80
CA SER A 76 14.03 -10.24 -3.55
C SER A 76 14.34 -11.70 -3.92
N LYS A 77 13.70 -12.67 -3.24
CA LYS A 77 13.81 -14.11 -3.56
C LYS A 77 13.10 -14.48 -4.87
N PHE A 78 12.11 -13.68 -5.29
CA PHE A 78 11.26 -13.96 -6.45
C PHE A 78 11.37 -12.92 -7.55
N LEU A 79 11.75 -11.68 -7.21
CA LEU A 79 11.81 -10.55 -8.13
C LEU A 79 13.13 -9.79 -7.94
N THR A 80 13.83 -9.51 -9.02
CA THR A 80 14.96 -8.58 -8.98
C THR A 80 14.45 -7.17 -8.72
N LEU A 81 14.78 -6.60 -7.56
CA LEU A 81 14.46 -5.21 -7.23
C LEU A 81 15.43 -4.27 -7.96
N LYS A 82 14.90 -3.31 -8.70
CA LYS A 82 15.65 -2.29 -9.44
C LYS A 82 15.55 -0.94 -8.76
N ARG A 83 16.55 -0.09 -9.01
CA ARG A 83 16.49 1.32 -8.62
C ARG A 83 15.25 1.96 -9.25
N GLY A 84 14.43 2.59 -8.42
CA GLY A 84 13.19 3.23 -8.85
C GLY A 84 11.94 2.38 -8.63
N ASP A 85 12.08 1.10 -8.26
CA ASP A 85 10.92 0.28 -7.87
C ASP A 85 10.26 0.84 -6.61
N ILE A 86 8.92 0.80 -6.60
CA ILE A 86 8.10 1.31 -5.49
C ILE A 86 7.28 0.16 -4.92
N ILE A 87 7.34 0.00 -3.60
CA ILE A 87 6.66 -1.07 -2.88
C ILE A 87 5.59 -0.47 -1.97
N ALA A 88 4.33 -0.78 -2.23
CA ALA A 88 3.23 -0.45 -1.34
C ALA A 88 3.17 -1.45 -0.17
N THR A 89 3.39 -0.98 1.05
CA THR A 89 3.61 -1.83 2.24
C THR A 89 2.32 -2.24 2.97
N GLY A 90 1.17 -2.17 2.31
CA GLY A 90 -0.13 -2.51 2.86
C GLY A 90 -0.97 -1.30 3.31
N THR A 91 -2.12 -1.58 3.91
CA THR A 91 -3.07 -0.56 4.40
C THR A 91 -3.60 -0.97 5.77
N PRO A 92 -3.82 -0.02 6.70
CA PRO A 92 -4.47 -0.32 7.98
C PRO A 92 -5.97 -0.64 7.79
N SER A 93 -6.66 -0.92 8.90
CA SER A 93 -8.12 -1.06 8.91
C SER A 93 -8.83 0.25 8.48
N GLY A 94 -10.15 0.17 8.28
CA GLY A 94 -10.96 1.33 7.86
C GLY A 94 -11.11 1.51 6.35
N ILE A 95 -10.84 0.46 5.56
CA ILE A 95 -11.14 0.47 4.13
C ILE A 95 -12.65 0.66 3.89
N SER A 96 -13.03 1.59 3.01
CA SER A 96 -14.43 1.84 2.66
C SER A 96 -14.55 2.25 1.20
N PRO A 97 -15.77 2.20 0.61
CA PRO A 97 -16.07 2.96 -0.61
C PRO A 97 -15.78 4.45 -0.40
N ILE A 98 -15.46 5.13 -1.49
CA ILE A 98 -15.35 6.59 -1.60
C ILE A 98 -16.46 7.12 -2.49
#